data_AF-A0A327JTV4-F1
#
_entry.id   AF-A0A327JTV4-F1
#
_cell.length_a   1.000
_cell.length_b   1.000
_cell.length_c   1.000
_cell.angle_alpha   90.00
_cell.angle_beta   90.00
_cell.angle_gamma   90.00
#
_symmetry.space_group_name_H-M   'P 1'
#
loop_
_entity.id
_entity.type
_entity.pdbx_description
1 polymer ?
#
loop_
_entity_poly.entity_id
_entity_poly.type
_entity_poly.pdbx_seq_one_letter_code
_entity_poly.pdbx_strand_id
1 'polypeptide(L)'
;MYKRPVFAVDQEVTEEDYGRLGQWPQEGISRLTDDLLVSGRLYKGFTTVATSQSAVEVAAGRLYDAGAMYALEAPLPLSVAEWVPITLGQKVWVVLIGQGREDDGYVEARNYEREVAVSGGGTAIQQVPATGARARVRSAIVTPYPGSPSAIPVKPSIPVGTLAIADILIGTGGIETIAMRTANEAPELDQLAAAYTALQAKFALVDQEIAGLRGDLAALARQLKQGVSRVAFQAVQGDIAYLKDRMDVPDTGSPYGGDNYLDEGESDVGNVDYKARILEGLRFPAANQAKSPLAVYNANDGNLMHAAQGLVCAKYTVVKGIELAEQAGTLSLGGTVYQTLELTQMMMSRQETAYGDYFETCNNSAWWNSGQYDPAKGILRIGDETYEVANYQNDTFGWGLGHAIIRVRKFWTTTTKAPYDVYAPVPHTIQGVIKAQSWLQSQSRWTPGMRLGIAAWSATAEVSVSLVECGEDGTPRPGRMLRTVTLAAGQLQAWPAMTRFPWATPVYLEAGKRYAYLFATTGDVTVAYAEGQKFLAGNYFESTDG
;
A
#
# COMPACT_ATOMS: atom_id res chain seq x y z
N MET A 1 -32.29 -30.38 -11.28
CA MET A 1 -33.59 -29.90 -11.80
C MET A 1 -34.38 -29.35 -10.62
N TYR A 2 -34.80 -28.08 -10.65
CA TYR A 2 -35.46 -27.42 -9.50
C TYR A 2 -36.99 -27.34 -9.63
N LYS A 3 -37.54 -27.77 -10.79
CA LYS A 3 -38.97 -27.87 -11.08
C LYS A 3 -39.26 -29.21 -11.76
N ARG A 4 -40.39 -29.84 -11.42
CA ARG A 4 -40.92 -31.04 -12.08
C ARG A 4 -42.45 -31.02 -12.06
N PRO A 5 -43.13 -31.48 -13.11
CA PRO A 5 -44.58 -31.66 -13.07
C PRO A 5 -44.91 -32.88 -12.20
N VAL A 6 -46.06 -32.85 -11.55
CA VAL A 6 -46.59 -33.95 -10.72
C VAL A 6 -47.98 -34.25 -11.24
N PHE A 7 -48.24 -35.54 -11.47
CA PHE A 7 -49.54 -36.03 -11.94
C PHE A 7 -50.16 -36.91 -10.85
N ALA A 8 -51.39 -36.61 -10.48
CA ALA A 8 -52.18 -37.46 -9.60
C ALA A 8 -52.89 -38.56 -10.40
N VAL A 9 -53.31 -39.62 -9.71
CA VAL A 9 -54.20 -40.63 -10.28
C VAL A 9 -55.51 -39.92 -10.69
N ASP A 10 -56.01 -40.24 -11.88
CA ASP A 10 -57.23 -39.67 -12.49
C ASP A 10 -57.17 -38.16 -12.85
N GLN A 11 -55.99 -37.55 -12.90
CA GLN A 11 -55.82 -36.17 -13.35
C GLN A 11 -55.77 -36.06 -14.88
N GLU A 12 -56.52 -35.13 -15.46
CA GLU A 12 -56.39 -34.76 -16.87
C GLU A 12 -55.05 -34.06 -17.13
N VAL A 13 -54.30 -34.57 -18.10
CA VAL A 13 -52.97 -34.05 -18.49
C VAL A 13 -53.11 -33.28 -19.79
N THR A 14 -52.58 -32.06 -19.82
CA THR A 14 -52.64 -31.19 -21.00
C THR A 14 -51.37 -31.32 -21.85
N GLU A 15 -51.44 -30.89 -23.12
CA GLU A 15 -50.24 -30.78 -23.99
C GLU A 15 -49.16 -29.88 -23.38
N GLU A 16 -49.55 -28.86 -22.61
CA GLU A 16 -48.61 -27.98 -21.92
C GLU A 16 -47.80 -28.74 -20.87
N ASP A 17 -48.41 -29.69 -20.16
CA ASP A 17 -47.72 -30.50 -19.15
C ASP A 17 -46.70 -31.46 -19.78
N TYR A 18 -47.00 -31.98 -20.97
CA TYR A 18 -46.03 -32.74 -21.76
C TYR A 18 -44.88 -31.86 -22.27
N GLY A 19 -45.14 -30.60 -22.63
CA GLY A 19 -44.07 -29.65 -22.96
C GLY A 19 -43.16 -29.34 -21.77
N ARG A 20 -43.76 -29.13 -20.59
CA ARG A 20 -43.04 -28.83 -19.33
C ARG A 20 -42.13 -29.98 -18.89
N LEU A 21 -42.48 -31.23 -19.19
CA LEU A 21 -41.62 -32.40 -18.94
C LEU A 21 -40.26 -32.31 -19.64
N GLY A 22 -40.18 -31.69 -20.82
CA GLY A 22 -38.91 -31.48 -21.53
C GLY A 22 -38.24 -30.14 -21.21
N GLN A 23 -39.03 -29.07 -21.14
CA GLN A 23 -38.53 -27.71 -21.00
C GLN A 23 -37.86 -27.44 -19.64
N TRP A 24 -38.48 -27.84 -18.53
CA TRP A 24 -37.95 -27.52 -17.19
C TRP A 24 -36.60 -28.21 -16.89
N PRO A 25 -36.38 -29.49 -17.26
CA PRO A 25 -35.06 -30.09 -17.23
C PRO A 25 -34.01 -29.30 -18.03
N GLN A 26 -34.34 -28.90 -19.26
CA GLN A 26 -33.43 -28.18 -20.15
C GLN A 26 -33.06 -26.80 -19.60
N GLU A 27 -34.05 -26.04 -19.10
CA GLU A 27 -33.82 -24.77 -18.40
C GLU A 27 -32.95 -24.94 -17.15
N GLY A 28 -33.18 -26.02 -16.39
CA GLY A 28 -32.39 -26.32 -15.19
C GLY A 28 -30.91 -26.55 -15.50
N ILE A 29 -30.60 -27.25 -16.60
CA ILE A 29 -29.23 -27.45 -17.06
C ILE A 29 -28.62 -26.14 -17.57
N SER A 30 -29.41 -25.34 -18.30
CA SER A 30 -28.92 -24.05 -18.81
C SER A 30 -28.55 -23.08 -17.69
N ARG A 31 -29.35 -23.02 -16.62
CA ARG A 31 -29.01 -22.22 -15.44
C ARG A 31 -27.78 -22.73 -14.72
N LEU A 32 -27.65 -24.05 -14.56
CA LEU A 32 -26.45 -24.65 -13.96
C LEU A 32 -25.18 -24.29 -14.74
N THR A 33 -25.29 -24.23 -16.07
CA THR A 33 -24.16 -23.84 -16.94
C THR A 33 -23.83 -22.36 -16.79
N ASP A 34 -24.84 -21.50 -16.68
CA ASP A 34 -24.67 -20.05 -16.46
C ASP A 34 -24.06 -19.74 -15.08
N ASP A 35 -24.45 -20.49 -14.04
CA ASP A 35 -23.93 -20.31 -12.68
C ASP A 35 -22.46 -20.79 -12.54
N LEU A 36 -22.06 -21.82 -13.29
CA LEU A 36 -20.77 -22.49 -13.12
C LEU A 36 -19.71 -22.07 -14.14
N LEU A 37 -20.10 -21.59 -15.32
CA LEU A 37 -19.15 -21.13 -16.34
C LEU A 37 -18.91 -19.63 -16.26
N VAL A 38 -17.74 -19.21 -16.75
CA VAL A 38 -17.41 -17.79 -16.87
C VAL A 38 -18.36 -17.13 -17.88
N SER A 39 -18.87 -15.94 -17.53
CA SER A 39 -19.77 -15.17 -18.39
C SER A 39 -19.14 -14.93 -19.77
N GLY A 40 -19.80 -15.42 -20.82
CA GLY A 40 -19.33 -15.28 -22.19
C GLY A 40 -19.65 -16.50 -23.05
N ARG A 41 -19.12 -16.51 -24.27
CA ARG A 41 -19.18 -17.68 -25.15
C ARG A 41 -17.93 -18.49 -24.99
N LEU A 42 -18.08 -19.78 -24.71
CA LEU A 42 -16.98 -20.71 -24.48
C LEU A 42 -17.21 -21.99 -25.25
N TYR A 43 -16.14 -22.75 -25.51
CA TYR A 43 -16.25 -24.08 -26.12
C TYR A 43 -15.54 -25.13 -25.30
N LYS A 44 -15.93 -26.40 -25.46
CA LYS A 44 -15.16 -27.55 -24.96
C LYS A 44 -15.14 -28.64 -26.03
N GLY A 45 -13.96 -29.19 -26.30
CA GLY A 45 -13.75 -30.12 -27.41
C GLY A 45 -13.48 -29.38 -28.73
N PHE A 46 -14.10 -29.82 -29.83
CA PHE A 46 -13.82 -29.32 -31.19
C PHE A 46 -12.36 -29.40 -31.62
N THR A 47 -11.63 -30.39 -31.09
CA THR A 47 -10.24 -30.64 -31.48
C THR A 47 -10.17 -30.73 -33.00
N THR A 48 -9.41 -29.82 -33.60
CA THR A 48 -9.29 -29.71 -35.06
C THR A 48 -7.97 -30.30 -35.50
N VAL A 49 -8.01 -31.26 -36.41
CA VAL A 49 -6.82 -31.96 -36.91
C VAL A 49 -6.82 -31.95 -38.43
N ALA A 50 -5.64 -31.83 -39.05
CA ALA A 50 -5.51 -31.95 -40.50
C ALA A 50 -5.63 -33.43 -40.92
N THR A 51 -6.55 -33.73 -41.83
CA THR A 51 -6.69 -35.07 -42.43
C THR A 51 -5.99 -35.16 -43.78
N SER A 52 -5.77 -34.03 -44.45
CA SER A 52 -4.96 -33.90 -45.67
C SER A 52 -4.34 -32.49 -45.76
N GLN A 53 -3.63 -32.18 -46.85
CA GLN A 53 -3.11 -30.82 -47.09
C GLN A 53 -4.20 -29.75 -47.22
N SER A 54 -5.44 -30.14 -47.52
CA SER A 54 -6.56 -29.22 -47.79
C SER A 54 -7.87 -29.60 -47.10
N ALA A 55 -7.82 -30.50 -46.11
CA ALA A 55 -8.97 -30.91 -45.32
C ALA A 55 -8.62 -30.96 -43.82
N VAL A 56 -9.57 -30.52 -43.01
CA VAL A 56 -9.53 -30.61 -41.56
C VAL A 56 -10.74 -31.40 -41.06
N GLU A 57 -10.57 -32.08 -39.95
CA GLU A 57 -11.65 -32.74 -39.22
C GLU A 57 -11.78 -32.08 -37.86
N VAL A 58 -13.01 -31.64 -37.56
CA VAL A 58 -13.37 -31.07 -36.26
C VAL A 58 -14.07 -32.15 -35.46
N ALA A 59 -13.48 -32.57 -34.35
CA ALA A 59 -14.07 -33.57 -33.47
C ALA A 59 -15.38 -33.08 -32.82
N ALA A 60 -16.17 -34.02 -32.30
CA ALA A 60 -17.36 -33.70 -31.51
C ALA A 60 -17.02 -32.74 -30.35
N GLY A 61 -17.94 -31.83 -30.04
CA GLY A 61 -17.69 -30.73 -29.11
C GLY A 61 -18.96 -30.03 -28.67
N ARG A 62 -18.81 -29.11 -27.72
CA ARG A 62 -19.91 -28.34 -27.14
C ARG A 62 -19.55 -26.87 -27.11
N LEU A 63 -20.49 -26.03 -27.54
CA LEU A 63 -20.42 -24.58 -27.46
C LEU A 63 -21.43 -24.10 -26.42
N TYR A 64 -21.00 -23.19 -25.56
CA TYR A 64 -21.80 -22.58 -24.52
C TYR A 64 -22.06 -21.12 -24.88
N ASP A 65 -23.33 -20.72 -24.93
CA ASP A 65 -23.74 -19.34 -25.18
C ASP A 65 -24.95 -19.00 -24.29
N ALA A 66 -24.80 -18.01 -23.42
CA ALA A 66 -25.83 -17.57 -22.47
C ALA A 66 -26.50 -18.73 -21.70
N GLY A 67 -25.68 -19.65 -21.17
CA GLY A 67 -26.13 -20.86 -20.48
C GLY A 67 -26.70 -21.97 -21.37
N ALA A 68 -26.99 -21.72 -22.65
CA ALA A 68 -27.39 -22.76 -23.58
C ALA A 68 -26.18 -23.56 -24.07
N MET A 69 -26.30 -24.89 -24.02
CA MET A 69 -25.32 -25.82 -24.57
C MET A 69 -25.76 -26.27 -25.96
N TYR A 70 -24.89 -26.06 -26.95
CA TYR A 70 -25.04 -26.49 -28.33
C TYR A 70 -23.99 -27.56 -28.62
N ALA A 71 -24.39 -28.69 -29.19
CA ALA A 71 -23.49 -29.82 -29.41
C ALA A 71 -23.25 -30.07 -30.90
N LEU A 72 -22.02 -30.46 -31.22
CA LEU A 72 -21.70 -31.18 -32.44
C LEU A 72 -21.48 -32.64 -32.03
N GLU A 73 -22.42 -33.51 -32.39
CA GLU A 73 -22.46 -34.90 -31.90
C GLU A 73 -21.51 -35.84 -32.65
N ALA A 74 -21.17 -35.51 -33.90
CA ALA A 74 -20.30 -36.31 -34.75
C ALA A 74 -19.18 -35.45 -35.35
N PRO A 75 -18.00 -36.03 -35.65
CA PRO A 75 -16.93 -35.31 -36.32
C PRO A 75 -17.39 -34.67 -37.63
N LEU A 76 -16.99 -33.42 -37.86
CA LEU A 76 -17.34 -32.64 -39.04
C LEU A 76 -16.10 -32.50 -39.95
N PRO A 77 -16.08 -33.17 -41.12
CA PRO A 77 -15.05 -32.92 -42.12
C PRO A 77 -15.31 -31.57 -42.81
N LEU A 78 -14.30 -30.72 -42.86
CA LEU A 78 -14.33 -29.42 -43.55
C LEU A 78 -13.19 -29.35 -44.57
N SER A 79 -13.51 -28.89 -45.78
CA SER A 79 -12.50 -28.59 -46.79
C SER A 79 -12.03 -27.14 -46.66
N VAL A 80 -10.72 -26.93 -46.77
CA VAL A 80 -10.08 -25.62 -46.83
C VAL A 80 -9.40 -25.33 -48.16
N ALA A 81 -9.66 -26.18 -49.17
CA ALA A 81 -9.00 -26.12 -50.48
C ALA A 81 -9.20 -24.78 -51.20
N GLU A 82 -10.38 -24.15 -51.03
CA GLU A 82 -10.72 -22.87 -51.65
C GLU A 82 -9.83 -21.71 -51.17
N TRP A 83 -9.25 -21.82 -49.97
CA TRP A 83 -8.43 -20.75 -49.36
C TRP A 83 -6.93 -20.97 -49.50
N VAL A 84 -6.50 -21.99 -50.25
CA VAL A 84 -5.08 -22.22 -50.57
C VAL A 84 -4.61 -21.12 -51.54
N PRO A 85 -3.63 -20.27 -51.16
CA PRO A 85 -3.16 -19.22 -52.04
C PRO A 85 -2.47 -19.78 -53.28
N ILE A 86 -2.73 -19.16 -54.44
CA ILE A 86 -2.12 -19.55 -55.72
C ILE A 86 -0.75 -18.90 -55.96
N THR A 87 -0.46 -17.77 -55.29
CA THR A 87 0.79 -17.03 -55.45
C THR A 87 1.82 -17.48 -54.42
N LEU A 88 2.99 -17.91 -54.90
CA LEU A 88 4.10 -18.36 -54.05
C LEU A 88 4.47 -17.30 -52.99
N GLY A 89 4.62 -17.72 -51.75
CA GLY A 89 4.97 -16.85 -50.62
C GLY A 89 3.78 -16.16 -49.94
N GLN A 90 2.56 -16.27 -50.47
CA GLN A 90 1.35 -15.82 -49.77
C GLN A 90 0.83 -16.89 -48.80
N LYS A 91 0.24 -16.42 -47.70
CA LYS A 91 -0.41 -17.22 -46.67
C LYS A 91 -1.77 -16.61 -46.31
N VAL A 92 -2.66 -17.40 -45.73
CA VAL A 92 -4.00 -16.98 -45.26
C VAL A 92 -4.24 -17.57 -43.87
N TRP A 93 -4.81 -16.77 -42.98
CA TRP A 93 -5.43 -17.27 -41.75
C TRP A 93 -6.90 -17.60 -42.01
N VAL A 94 -7.31 -18.83 -41.71
CA VAL A 94 -8.71 -19.25 -41.65
C VAL A 94 -9.05 -19.54 -40.20
N VAL A 95 -10.03 -18.84 -39.66
CA VAL A 95 -10.47 -19.03 -38.27
C VAL A 95 -11.71 -19.90 -38.28
N LEU A 96 -11.70 -21.00 -37.53
CA LEU A 96 -12.91 -21.77 -37.28
C LEU A 96 -13.78 -21.02 -36.28
N ILE A 97 -14.98 -20.65 -36.70
CA ILE A 97 -15.97 -19.99 -35.86
C ILE A 97 -17.11 -20.95 -35.54
N GLY A 98 -17.58 -20.92 -34.31
CA GLY A 98 -18.73 -21.65 -33.81
C GLY A 98 -19.90 -20.72 -33.52
N GLN A 99 -21.11 -21.17 -33.82
CA GLN A 99 -22.37 -20.53 -33.42
C GLN A 99 -23.41 -21.59 -33.05
N GLY A 100 -24.27 -21.27 -32.08
CA GLY A 100 -25.39 -22.11 -31.69
C GLY A 100 -26.59 -21.91 -32.60
N ARG A 101 -27.28 -22.99 -32.94
CA ARG A 101 -28.57 -22.96 -33.64
C ARG A 101 -29.51 -24.02 -33.04
N GLU A 102 -30.79 -23.70 -32.99
CA GLU A 102 -31.83 -24.70 -32.73
C GLU A 102 -32.34 -25.26 -34.06
N ASP A 103 -32.23 -26.57 -34.21
CA ASP A 103 -32.69 -27.32 -35.37
C ASP A 103 -33.77 -28.33 -34.98
N ASP A 104 -34.54 -28.74 -35.98
CA ASP A 104 -35.39 -29.92 -35.86
C ASP A 104 -34.51 -31.17 -35.87
N GLY A 105 -34.67 -32.01 -34.85
CA GLY A 105 -33.97 -33.28 -34.72
C GLY A 105 -34.55 -34.33 -35.67
N TYR A 106 -35.10 -35.41 -35.11
CA TYR A 106 -35.74 -36.43 -35.94
C TYR A 106 -37.17 -36.03 -36.32
N VAL A 107 -37.57 -36.42 -37.53
CA VAL A 107 -38.88 -36.17 -38.11
C VAL A 107 -39.61 -37.52 -38.22
N GLU A 108 -40.86 -37.57 -37.77
CA GLU A 108 -41.65 -38.80 -37.76
C GLU A 108 -43.10 -38.51 -38.18
N ALA A 109 -43.66 -39.34 -39.06
CA ALA A 109 -45.07 -39.30 -39.42
C ALA A 109 -45.92 -39.87 -38.28
N ARG A 110 -46.92 -39.11 -37.83
CA ARG A 110 -47.93 -39.61 -36.87
C ARG A 110 -49.32 -39.26 -37.34
N ASN A 111 -50.30 -40.06 -36.90
CA ASN A 111 -51.70 -39.81 -37.15
C ASN A 111 -52.21 -38.72 -36.20
N TYR A 112 -52.86 -37.71 -36.76
CA TYR A 112 -53.55 -36.66 -36.02
C TYR A 112 -55.04 -36.78 -36.25
N GLU A 113 -55.82 -36.62 -35.19
CA GLU A 113 -57.27 -36.51 -35.33
C GLU A 113 -57.61 -35.14 -35.89
N ARG A 114 -58.21 -35.13 -37.08
CA ARG A 114 -58.62 -33.90 -37.75
C ARG A 114 -60.06 -34.03 -38.19
N GLU A 115 -60.77 -32.92 -38.09
CA GLU A 115 -62.12 -32.79 -38.62
C GLU A 115 -62.06 -32.67 -40.15
N VAL A 116 -62.66 -33.63 -40.84
CA VAL A 116 -62.69 -33.72 -42.30
C VAL A 116 -64.15 -33.64 -42.78
N ALA A 117 -64.40 -32.85 -43.82
CA ALA A 117 -65.72 -32.71 -44.42
C ALA A 117 -66.13 -34.02 -45.14
N VAL A 118 -67.37 -34.45 -44.91
CA VAL A 118 -67.95 -35.66 -45.53
C VAL A 118 -68.97 -35.26 -46.59
N SER A 119 -69.06 -36.05 -47.66
CA SER A 119 -70.07 -35.88 -48.71
C SER A 119 -71.48 -36.01 -48.10
N GLY A 120 -72.19 -34.89 -47.96
CA GLY A 120 -73.48 -34.82 -47.27
C GLY A 120 -73.68 -33.58 -46.39
N GLY A 121 -72.64 -32.75 -46.19
CA GLY A 121 -72.77 -31.47 -45.47
C GLY A 121 -72.44 -31.54 -43.96
N GLY A 122 -71.77 -32.60 -43.50
CA GLY A 122 -71.28 -32.74 -42.13
C GLY A 122 -69.76 -32.94 -42.06
N THR A 123 -69.22 -33.00 -40.86
CA THR A 123 -67.80 -33.26 -40.57
C THR A 123 -67.65 -34.56 -39.77
N ALA A 124 -66.52 -35.25 -39.96
CA ALA A 124 -66.16 -36.43 -39.18
C ALA A 124 -64.70 -36.33 -38.71
N ILE A 125 -64.41 -36.85 -37.52
CA ILE A 125 -63.03 -36.98 -37.04
C ILE A 125 -62.39 -38.15 -37.77
N GLN A 126 -61.32 -37.88 -38.52
CA GLN A 126 -60.49 -38.90 -39.15
C GLN A 126 -59.05 -38.76 -38.70
N GLN A 127 -58.36 -39.90 -38.65
CA GLN A 127 -56.91 -39.93 -38.45
C GLN A 127 -56.21 -39.58 -39.76
N VAL A 128 -55.57 -38.42 -39.81
CA VAL A 128 -54.80 -37.95 -40.95
C VAL A 128 -53.31 -38.04 -40.59
N PRO A 129 -52.49 -38.82 -41.32
CA PRO A 129 -51.07 -38.85 -41.10
C PRO A 129 -50.46 -37.49 -41.49
N ALA A 130 -49.70 -36.89 -40.57
CA ALA A 130 -48.88 -35.72 -40.87
C ALA A 130 -47.45 -35.93 -40.36
N THR A 131 -46.50 -35.45 -41.17
CA THR A 131 -45.07 -35.53 -40.88
C THR A 131 -44.64 -34.26 -40.16
N GLY A 132 -43.96 -34.41 -39.02
CA GLY A 132 -43.48 -33.28 -38.24
C GLY A 132 -42.25 -33.63 -37.40
N ALA A 133 -41.50 -32.60 -37.02
CA ALA A 133 -40.35 -32.73 -36.13
C ALA A 133 -40.79 -33.18 -34.73
N ARG A 134 -39.96 -34.04 -34.10
CA ARG A 134 -40.25 -34.65 -32.79
C ARG A 134 -39.25 -34.30 -31.71
N ALA A 135 -38.16 -33.66 -32.07
CA ALA A 135 -37.19 -33.12 -31.14
C ALA A 135 -36.72 -31.75 -31.63
N ARG A 136 -36.49 -30.83 -30.70
CA ARG A 136 -35.65 -29.65 -30.95
C ARG A 136 -34.26 -29.95 -30.41
N VAL A 137 -33.25 -29.77 -31.25
CA VAL A 137 -31.86 -30.05 -30.91
C VAL A 137 -31.07 -28.76 -30.99
N ARG A 138 -30.23 -28.52 -29.97
CA ARG A 138 -29.29 -27.40 -29.96
C ARG A 138 -28.00 -27.85 -30.63
N SER A 139 -27.87 -27.54 -31.91
CA SER A 139 -26.74 -27.90 -32.75
C SER A 139 -25.67 -26.80 -32.72
N ALA A 140 -24.40 -27.19 -32.63
CA ALA A 140 -23.28 -26.29 -32.84
C ALA A 140 -22.89 -26.29 -34.31
N ILE A 141 -22.97 -25.12 -34.96
CA ILE A 141 -22.52 -24.92 -36.32
C ILE A 141 -21.08 -24.42 -36.28
N VAL A 142 -20.18 -25.18 -36.89
CA VAL A 142 -18.78 -24.80 -37.06
C VAL A 142 -18.53 -24.47 -38.52
N THR A 143 -18.04 -23.26 -38.80
CA THR A 143 -17.75 -22.80 -40.16
C THR A 143 -16.37 -22.17 -40.24
N PRO A 144 -15.60 -22.41 -41.32
CA PRO A 144 -14.37 -21.71 -41.58
C PRO A 144 -14.65 -20.26 -42.03
N TYR A 145 -13.90 -19.31 -41.45
CA TYR A 145 -13.98 -17.88 -41.76
C TYR A 145 -12.61 -17.39 -42.25
N PRO A 146 -12.44 -17.15 -43.56
CA PRO A 146 -11.14 -16.84 -44.14
C PRO A 146 -10.77 -15.36 -43.98
N GLY A 147 -9.47 -15.09 -43.85
CA GLY A 147 -8.87 -13.78 -44.04
C GLY A 147 -8.42 -13.54 -45.48
N SER A 148 -7.67 -12.46 -45.69
CA SER A 148 -7.12 -12.12 -47.01
C SER A 148 -5.71 -12.71 -47.21
N PRO A 149 -5.39 -13.24 -48.41
CA PRO A 149 -4.03 -13.71 -48.73
C PRO A 149 -3.00 -12.57 -48.67
N SER A 150 -1.89 -12.82 -47.99
CA SER A 150 -0.78 -11.85 -47.85
C SER A 150 0.54 -12.57 -47.54
N ALA A 151 1.68 -11.95 -47.86
CA ALA A 151 2.99 -12.43 -47.41
C ALA A 151 3.11 -12.38 -45.87
N ILE A 152 2.40 -11.44 -45.23
CA ILE A 152 2.26 -11.32 -43.78
C ILE A 152 0.76 -11.36 -43.48
N PRO A 153 0.16 -12.55 -43.30
CA PRO A 153 -1.27 -12.68 -43.09
C PRO A 153 -1.68 -12.21 -41.70
N VAL A 154 -2.83 -11.54 -41.62
CA VAL A 154 -3.46 -11.12 -40.37
C VAL A 154 -4.70 -11.98 -40.12
N LYS A 155 -4.97 -12.33 -38.86
CA LYS A 155 -6.17 -13.09 -38.50
C LYS A 155 -7.42 -12.24 -38.76
N PRO A 156 -8.47 -12.78 -39.42
CA PRO A 156 -9.70 -12.04 -39.68
C PRO A 156 -10.43 -11.67 -38.38
N SER A 157 -11.14 -10.54 -38.40
CA SER A 157 -12.05 -10.15 -37.34
C SER A 157 -13.33 -10.98 -37.43
N ILE A 158 -13.69 -11.66 -36.35
CA ILE A 158 -14.86 -12.57 -36.33
C ILE A 158 -16.17 -11.79 -36.15
N PRO A 159 -17.28 -12.24 -36.77
CA PRO A 159 -18.58 -11.60 -36.58
C PRO A 159 -19.09 -11.64 -35.13
N VAL A 160 -19.78 -10.58 -34.73
CA VAL A 160 -20.53 -10.55 -33.46
C VAL A 160 -21.59 -11.64 -33.51
N GLY A 161 -21.70 -12.46 -32.47
CA GLY A 161 -22.58 -13.65 -32.51
C GLY A 161 -21.81 -14.97 -32.50
N THR A 162 -20.51 -14.94 -32.81
CA THR A 162 -19.72 -16.15 -33.04
C THR A 162 -18.55 -16.29 -32.07
N LEU A 163 -18.05 -17.51 -31.90
CA LEU A 163 -16.92 -17.85 -31.05
C LEU A 163 -15.79 -18.43 -31.89
N ALA A 164 -14.57 -17.89 -31.76
CA ALA A 164 -13.41 -18.48 -32.43
C ALA A 164 -12.90 -19.72 -31.66
N ILE A 165 -12.74 -20.83 -32.38
CA ILE A 165 -12.34 -22.14 -31.85
C ILE A 165 -10.88 -22.44 -32.16
N ALA A 166 -10.47 -22.29 -33.42
CA ALA A 166 -9.11 -22.60 -33.87
C ALA A 166 -8.67 -21.65 -34.99
N ASP A 167 -7.37 -21.40 -35.05
CA ASP A 167 -6.71 -20.64 -36.11
C ASP A 167 -5.91 -21.61 -37.00
N ILE A 168 -6.21 -21.60 -38.29
CA ILE A 168 -5.56 -22.45 -39.31
C ILE A 168 -4.74 -21.55 -40.22
N LEU A 169 -3.43 -21.77 -40.29
CA LEU A 169 -2.55 -21.10 -41.24
C LEU A 169 -2.42 -21.97 -42.50
N ILE A 170 -2.73 -21.38 -43.64
CA ILE A 170 -2.67 -22.04 -44.95
C ILE A 170 -1.65 -21.31 -45.81
N GLY A 171 -0.70 -22.06 -46.37
CA GLY A 171 0.24 -21.60 -47.39
C GLY A 171 -0.04 -22.24 -48.75
N THR A 172 0.83 -21.98 -49.73
CA THR A 172 0.67 -22.56 -51.09
C THR A 172 0.81 -24.08 -51.14
N GLY A 173 1.42 -24.69 -50.12
CA GLY A 173 1.53 -26.15 -49.97
C GLY A 173 0.40 -26.80 -49.17
N GLY A 174 -0.64 -26.03 -48.79
CA GLY A 174 -1.74 -26.49 -47.94
C GLY A 174 -1.61 -26.00 -46.50
N ILE A 175 -2.20 -26.73 -45.57
CA ILE A 175 -2.22 -26.42 -44.13
C ILE A 175 -0.80 -26.47 -43.55
N GLU A 176 -0.34 -25.35 -42.98
CA GLU A 176 0.96 -25.26 -42.31
C GLU A 176 0.85 -25.49 -40.80
N THR A 177 -0.12 -24.84 -40.15
CA THR A 177 -0.32 -24.95 -38.70
C THR A 177 -1.79 -24.88 -38.34
N ILE A 178 -2.19 -25.59 -37.27
CA ILE A 178 -3.50 -25.50 -36.64
C ILE A 178 -3.26 -25.21 -35.16
N ALA A 179 -3.81 -24.10 -34.66
CA ALA A 179 -3.69 -23.70 -33.27
C ALA A 179 -5.07 -23.49 -32.65
N MET A 180 -5.40 -24.27 -31.63
CA MET A 180 -6.64 -24.08 -30.86
C MET A 180 -6.58 -22.78 -30.04
N ARG A 181 -7.69 -22.06 -29.94
CA ARG A 181 -7.80 -20.84 -29.12
C ARG A 181 -8.17 -21.17 -27.68
N THR A 182 -7.18 -21.58 -26.91
CA THR A 182 -7.35 -21.98 -25.49
C THR A 182 -7.98 -20.91 -24.60
N ALA A 183 -7.83 -19.63 -24.93
CA ALA A 183 -8.46 -18.52 -24.19
C ALA A 183 -10.01 -18.57 -24.21
N ASN A 184 -10.58 -19.20 -25.23
CA ASN A 184 -12.02 -19.36 -25.41
C ASN A 184 -12.53 -20.74 -24.95
N GLU A 185 -11.64 -21.59 -24.46
CA GLU A 185 -12.00 -22.91 -23.96
C GLU A 185 -12.62 -22.80 -22.55
N ALA A 186 -13.69 -23.53 -22.30
CA ALA A 186 -14.32 -23.60 -21.00
C ALA A 186 -13.37 -24.27 -19.99
N PRO A 187 -13.00 -23.56 -18.89
CA PRO A 187 -12.14 -24.13 -17.87
C PRO A 187 -12.90 -25.21 -17.09
N GLU A 188 -12.15 -26.16 -16.54
CA GLU A 188 -12.70 -27.12 -15.57
C GLU A 188 -12.74 -26.47 -14.18
N LEU A 189 -13.84 -26.67 -13.45
CA LEU A 189 -14.04 -26.05 -12.14
C LEU A 189 -12.96 -26.46 -11.13
N ASP A 190 -12.51 -27.72 -11.19
CA ASP A 190 -11.43 -28.23 -10.33
C ASP A 190 -10.10 -27.54 -10.63
N GLN A 191 -9.80 -27.28 -11.90
CA GLN A 191 -8.60 -26.53 -12.30
C GLN A 191 -8.68 -25.07 -11.83
N LEU A 192 -9.87 -24.47 -11.90
CA LEU A 192 -10.10 -23.12 -11.38
C LEU A 192 -9.92 -23.05 -9.86
N ALA A 193 -10.46 -24.03 -9.12
CA ALA A 193 -10.31 -24.12 -7.67
C ALA A 193 -8.85 -24.35 -7.26
N ALA A 194 -8.12 -25.20 -7.99
CA ALA A 194 -6.69 -25.41 -7.79
C ALA A 194 -5.88 -24.12 -8.07
N ALA A 195 -6.19 -23.40 -9.15
CA ALA A 195 -5.55 -22.13 -9.48
C ALA A 195 -5.81 -21.05 -8.41
N TYR A 196 -7.04 -20.98 -7.90
CA TYR A 196 -7.40 -20.09 -6.79
C TYR A 196 -6.61 -20.40 -5.52
N THR A 197 -6.52 -21.68 -5.14
CA THR A 197 -5.74 -22.13 -3.97
C THR A 197 -4.26 -21.82 -4.14
N ALA A 198 -3.70 -22.04 -5.32
CA ALA A 198 -2.31 -21.71 -5.63
C ALA A 198 -2.05 -20.20 -5.57
N LEU A 199 -3.01 -19.37 -5.98
CA LEU A 199 -2.91 -17.92 -5.88
C LEU A 199 -2.90 -17.45 -4.41
N GLN A 200 -3.77 -18.02 -3.56
CA GLN A 200 -3.78 -17.73 -2.12
C GLN A 200 -2.44 -18.10 -1.45
N ALA A 201 -1.88 -19.26 -1.80
CA ALA A 201 -0.57 -19.67 -1.28
C ALA A 201 0.55 -18.71 -1.70
N LYS A 202 0.52 -18.19 -2.94
CA LYS A 202 1.47 -17.16 -3.40
C LYS A 202 1.34 -15.85 -2.62
N PHE A 203 0.12 -15.41 -2.33
CA PHE A 203 -0.08 -14.19 -1.51
C PHE A 203 0.46 -14.36 -0.09
N ALA A 204 0.25 -15.52 0.54
CA ALA A 204 0.83 -15.80 1.85
C ALA A 204 2.37 -15.75 1.86
N LEU A 205 3.01 -16.22 0.79
CA LEU A 205 4.47 -16.12 0.63
C LEU A 205 4.93 -14.67 0.47
N VAL A 206 4.23 -13.88 -0.35
CA VAL A 206 4.53 -12.45 -0.55
C VAL A 206 4.42 -11.69 0.77
N ASP A 207 3.41 -11.98 1.59
CA ASP A 207 3.25 -11.37 2.91
C ASP A 207 4.44 -11.70 3.84
N GLN A 208 4.94 -12.93 3.78
CA GLN A 208 6.13 -13.35 4.54
C GLN A 208 7.40 -12.64 4.05
N GLU A 209 7.60 -12.52 2.73
CA GLU A 209 8.74 -11.79 2.16
C GLU A 209 8.71 -10.31 2.52
N ILE A 210 7.54 -9.67 2.47
CA ILE A 210 7.37 -8.28 2.90
C ILE A 210 7.71 -8.11 4.38
N ALA A 211 7.36 -9.07 5.24
CA ALA A 211 7.76 -9.07 6.65
C ALA A 211 9.28 -9.20 6.81
N GLY A 212 9.93 -10.06 6.02
CA GLY A 212 11.39 -10.19 5.97
C GLY A 212 12.08 -8.89 5.55
N LEU A 213 11.64 -8.27 4.45
CA LEU A 213 12.18 -7.00 3.95
C LEU A 213 12.04 -5.87 4.98
N ARG A 214 10.97 -5.85 5.78
CA ARG A 214 10.84 -4.90 6.90
C ARG A 214 11.88 -5.14 7.98
N GLY A 215 12.19 -6.40 8.28
CA GLY A 215 13.26 -6.79 9.20
C GLY A 215 14.64 -6.34 8.70
N ASP A 216 14.91 -6.58 7.42
CA ASP A 216 16.17 -6.19 6.76
C ASP A 216 16.34 -4.67 6.70
N LEU A 217 15.27 -3.94 6.36
CA LEU A 217 15.28 -2.48 6.40
C LEU A 217 15.58 -1.94 7.80
N ALA A 218 15.00 -2.55 8.84
CA ALA A 218 15.29 -2.18 10.22
C ALA A 218 16.76 -2.50 10.61
N ALA A 219 17.31 -3.61 10.12
CA ALA A 219 18.72 -3.96 10.32
C ALA A 219 19.65 -2.98 9.60
N LEU A 220 19.37 -2.66 8.32
CA LEU A 220 20.12 -1.68 7.54
C LEU A 220 20.08 -0.30 8.18
N ALA A 221 18.92 0.13 8.68
CA ALA A 221 18.78 1.39 9.39
C ALA A 221 19.65 1.44 10.67
N ARG A 222 19.76 0.31 11.40
CA ARG A 222 20.68 0.19 12.55
C ARG A 222 22.14 0.26 12.12
N GLN A 223 22.51 -0.44 11.04
CA GLN A 223 23.89 -0.46 10.53
C GLN A 223 24.31 0.91 10.00
N LEU A 224 23.43 1.64 9.31
CA LEU A 224 23.70 3.00 8.84
C LEU A 224 23.96 3.97 10.00
N LYS A 225 23.26 3.80 11.13
CA LYS A 225 23.53 4.58 12.35
C LYS A 225 24.87 4.24 13.02
N GLN A 226 25.39 3.03 12.80
CA GLN A 226 26.70 2.60 13.31
C GLN A 226 27.86 3.01 12.40
N GLY A 227 27.58 3.41 11.16
CA GLY A 227 28.60 3.90 10.22
C GLY A 227 29.25 5.20 10.68
N VAL A 228 30.50 5.42 10.27
CA VAL A 228 31.21 6.68 10.51
C VAL A 228 30.46 7.82 9.80
N SER A 229 30.06 8.83 10.58
CA SER A 229 29.38 10.01 10.04
C SER A 229 30.21 10.68 8.95
N ARG A 230 29.56 11.13 7.87
CA ARG A 230 30.18 11.95 6.83
C ARG A 230 30.93 13.15 7.41
N VAL A 231 30.44 13.70 8.53
CA VAL A 231 31.08 14.81 9.25
C VAL A 231 32.46 14.41 9.79
N ALA A 232 32.59 13.19 10.33
CA ALA A 232 33.88 12.70 10.83
C ALA A 232 34.88 12.48 9.69
N PHE A 233 34.42 11.96 8.54
CA PHE A 233 35.28 11.82 7.37
C PHE A 233 35.67 13.18 6.76
N GLN A 234 34.75 14.14 6.73
CA GLN A 234 35.02 15.51 6.31
C GLN A 234 35.98 16.24 7.26
N ALA A 235 35.92 15.98 8.56
CA ALA A 235 36.90 16.49 9.51
C ALA A 235 38.31 15.97 9.19
N VAL A 236 38.45 14.65 8.92
CA VAL A 236 39.73 14.06 8.49
C VAL A 236 40.21 14.66 7.16
N GLN A 237 39.32 14.89 6.20
CA GLN A 237 39.66 15.58 4.95
C GLN A 237 40.12 17.02 5.18
N GLY A 238 39.46 17.75 6.08
CA GLY A 238 39.85 19.10 6.50
C GLY A 238 41.23 19.12 7.14
N ASP A 239 41.49 18.21 8.10
CA ASP A 239 42.80 18.08 8.74
C ASP A 239 43.91 17.80 7.73
N ILE A 240 43.65 16.94 6.74
CA ILE A 240 44.60 16.66 5.65
C ILE A 240 44.80 17.89 4.76
N ALA A 241 43.75 18.66 4.47
CA ALA A 241 43.85 19.90 3.69
C ALA A 241 44.71 20.94 4.42
N TYR A 242 44.51 21.14 5.73
CA TYR A 242 45.33 22.04 6.53
C TYR A 242 46.78 21.56 6.67
N LEU A 243 47.01 20.24 6.74
CA LEU A 243 48.37 19.69 6.73
C LEU A 243 49.08 19.95 5.40
N LYS A 244 48.37 19.90 4.27
CA LYS A 244 48.94 20.21 2.96
C LYS A 244 49.29 21.68 2.82
N ASP A 245 48.38 22.56 3.24
CA ASP A 245 48.60 24.01 3.28
C ASP A 245 49.81 24.36 4.15
N ARG A 246 49.89 23.81 5.37
CA ARG A 246 51.05 23.99 6.27
C ARG A 246 52.37 23.42 5.70
N MET A 247 52.29 22.42 4.84
CA MET A 247 53.45 21.84 4.15
C MET A 247 53.79 22.55 2.83
N ASP A 248 53.06 23.60 2.46
CA ASP A 248 53.25 24.39 1.23
C ASP A 248 53.29 23.51 -0.03
N VAL A 249 52.38 22.53 -0.09
CA VAL A 249 52.29 21.62 -1.23
C VAL A 249 51.76 22.40 -2.43
N PRO A 250 52.47 22.42 -3.58
CA PRO A 250 52.03 23.19 -4.74
C PRO A 250 50.62 22.82 -5.22
N ASP A 251 49.81 23.82 -5.54
CA ASP A 251 48.41 23.66 -6.00
C ASP A 251 48.26 22.79 -7.26
N THR A 252 49.32 22.67 -8.05
CA THR A 252 49.35 21.79 -9.23
C THR A 252 49.40 20.29 -8.87
N GLY A 253 49.69 19.95 -7.62
CA GLY A 253 49.80 18.57 -7.11
C GLY A 253 48.63 18.08 -6.26
N SER A 254 47.65 18.95 -5.92
CA SER A 254 46.49 18.61 -5.08
C SER A 254 45.19 19.16 -5.67
N PRO A 255 44.16 18.33 -5.93
CA PRO A 255 42.88 18.80 -6.47
C PRO A 255 41.98 19.48 -5.42
N TYR A 256 42.45 19.64 -4.19
CA TYR A 256 41.75 20.30 -3.08
C TYR A 256 42.76 20.99 -2.16
N GLY A 257 42.36 22.15 -1.62
CA GLY A 257 43.06 22.94 -0.62
C GLY A 257 42.10 23.36 0.49
N GLY A 258 42.63 23.90 1.58
CA GLY A 258 41.83 24.38 2.70
C GLY A 258 42.30 25.76 3.11
N ASP A 259 41.45 26.78 2.89
CA ASP A 259 41.66 28.13 3.38
C ASP A 259 40.65 28.46 4.50
N ASN A 260 41.18 29.11 5.53
CA ASN A 260 40.42 29.60 6.67
C ASN A 260 39.82 30.99 6.41
N TYR A 261 40.09 31.60 5.24
CA TYR A 261 39.67 32.95 4.86
C TYR A 261 40.03 33.96 5.95
N LEU A 262 41.25 33.87 6.47
CA LEU A 262 41.76 34.78 7.49
C LEU A 262 42.18 36.12 6.88
N ASP A 263 42.65 36.08 5.64
CA ASP A 263 43.04 37.23 4.84
C ASP A 263 42.49 37.14 3.42
N GLU A 264 42.67 38.22 2.66
CA GLU A 264 42.19 38.32 1.28
C GLU A 264 43.15 37.64 0.29
N GLY A 265 44.16 36.90 0.76
CA GLY A 265 45.26 36.36 -0.07
C GLY A 265 44.78 35.40 -1.16
N GLU A 266 43.79 34.56 -0.84
CA GLU A 266 43.16 33.63 -1.80
C GLU A 266 41.84 34.16 -2.39
N SER A 267 41.53 35.44 -2.18
CA SER A 267 40.22 36.02 -2.52
C SER A 267 40.30 37.26 -3.41
N ASP A 268 39.60 37.19 -4.55
CA ASP A 268 39.52 38.29 -5.52
C ASP A 268 38.53 39.38 -5.06
N VAL A 269 38.94 40.16 -4.06
CA VAL A 269 38.16 41.29 -3.51
C VAL A 269 37.98 42.44 -4.49
N GLY A 270 38.76 42.46 -5.58
CA GLY A 270 38.63 43.44 -6.66
C GLY A 270 37.48 43.15 -7.63
N ASN A 271 36.92 41.95 -7.57
CA ASN A 271 35.82 41.54 -8.44
C ASN A 271 34.51 42.29 -8.09
N VAL A 272 33.81 42.82 -9.10
CA VAL A 272 32.55 43.56 -8.89
C VAL A 272 31.44 42.69 -8.25
N ASP A 273 31.54 41.37 -8.43
CA ASP A 273 30.63 40.38 -7.87
C ASP A 273 31.13 39.77 -6.55
N TYR A 274 32.21 40.32 -5.97
CA TYR A 274 32.65 39.94 -4.63
C TYR A 274 31.63 40.40 -3.57
N LYS A 275 30.74 39.48 -3.16
CA LYS A 275 29.67 39.75 -2.17
C LYS A 275 29.99 39.26 -0.76
N ALA A 276 31.22 38.82 -0.53
CA ALA A 276 31.69 38.37 0.75
C ALA A 276 32.45 39.48 1.48
N ARG A 277 32.65 39.32 2.78
CA ARG A 277 33.61 40.06 3.57
C ARG A 277 34.53 39.04 4.19
N ILE A 278 35.82 39.15 3.93
CA ILE A 278 36.82 38.34 4.61
C ILE A 278 37.29 39.11 5.82
N LEU A 279 36.92 38.58 6.98
CA LEU A 279 37.40 39.02 8.28
C LEU A 279 37.31 37.81 9.18
N GLU A 280 38.37 36.99 9.17
CA GLU A 280 38.46 35.79 9.99
C GLU A 280 37.29 34.84 9.69
N GLY A 281 37.23 34.41 8.42
CA GLY A 281 36.18 33.60 7.82
C GLY A 281 35.41 34.33 6.72
N LEU A 282 34.79 33.56 5.82
CA LEU A 282 33.89 34.05 4.78
C LEU A 282 32.56 34.51 5.41
N ARG A 283 32.27 35.82 5.40
CA ARG A 283 31.06 36.39 6.03
C ARG A 283 30.22 37.18 5.04
N PHE A 284 28.92 37.30 5.33
CA PHE A 284 28.07 38.28 4.68
C PHE A 284 28.39 39.70 5.21
N PRO A 285 28.39 40.73 4.35
CA PRO A 285 28.73 42.10 4.74
C PRO A 285 27.75 42.66 5.80
N ALA A 286 28.29 43.38 6.79
CA ALA A 286 27.55 43.85 7.96
C ALA A 286 26.40 44.82 7.63
N ALA A 287 26.52 45.58 6.52
CA ALA A 287 25.50 46.51 6.06
C ALA A 287 24.15 45.83 5.69
N ASN A 288 24.13 44.50 5.55
CA ASN A 288 22.96 43.73 5.12
C ASN A 288 22.42 42.78 6.22
N GLN A 289 22.80 42.96 7.49
CA GLN A 289 22.30 42.10 8.58
C GLN A 289 20.88 42.50 9.01
N ALA A 290 19.90 41.60 8.80
CA ALA A 290 18.54 41.72 9.32
C ALA A 290 18.30 40.68 10.43
N LYS A 291 17.92 41.13 11.64
CA LYS A 291 17.49 40.26 12.75
C LYS A 291 15.98 40.40 12.95
N SER A 292 15.23 39.32 12.73
CA SER A 292 13.79 39.25 13.00
C SER A 292 13.44 37.89 13.59
N PRO A 293 12.41 37.78 14.46
CA PRO A 293 11.92 36.49 14.90
C PRO A 293 11.47 35.68 13.69
N LEU A 294 11.80 34.38 13.68
CA LEU A 294 11.33 33.47 12.64
C LEU A 294 9.81 33.27 12.84
N ALA A 295 9.01 33.97 12.05
CA ALA A 295 7.56 33.85 12.06
C ALA A 295 7.10 33.32 10.70
N VAL A 296 6.03 32.53 10.72
CA VAL A 296 5.36 32.16 9.48
C VAL A 296 4.70 33.43 8.91
N TYR A 297 4.99 33.77 7.65
CA TYR A 297 4.41 34.94 6.98
C TYR A 297 2.87 34.99 7.08
N ASN A 298 2.23 33.82 7.03
CA ASN A 298 0.81 33.67 7.28
C ASN A 298 0.56 32.45 8.18
N ALA A 299 0.32 32.68 9.48
CA ALA A 299 0.02 31.62 10.44
C ALA A 299 -1.31 30.88 10.14
N ASN A 300 -2.20 31.47 9.34
CA ASN A 300 -3.49 30.92 8.95
C ASN A 300 -3.48 30.34 7.52
N ASP A 301 -2.31 30.10 6.93
CA ASP A 301 -2.23 29.45 5.62
C ASP A 301 -2.90 28.06 5.69
N GLY A 302 -3.92 27.84 4.87
CA GLY A 302 -4.67 26.59 4.82
C GLY A 302 -3.85 25.39 4.33
N ASN A 303 -2.62 25.61 3.85
CA ASN A 303 -1.63 24.60 3.51
C ASN A 303 -0.77 24.16 4.71
N LEU A 304 -0.89 24.82 5.86
CA LEU A 304 -0.17 24.48 7.08
C LEU A 304 -1.13 23.90 8.12
N MET A 305 -0.61 22.99 8.94
CA MET A 305 -1.29 22.44 10.11
C MET A 305 -0.38 22.58 11.33
N HIS A 306 -1.01 22.70 12.51
CA HIS A 306 -0.36 22.78 13.82
C HIS A 306 0.50 24.03 14.10
N ALA A 307 0.49 25.02 13.18
CA ALA A 307 1.30 26.22 13.30
C ALA A 307 1.01 27.01 14.59
N ALA A 308 -0.26 27.07 15.02
CA ALA A 308 -0.67 27.70 16.27
C ALA A 308 -0.17 26.96 17.53
N GLN A 309 0.19 25.69 17.39
CA GLN A 309 0.71 24.81 18.43
C GLN A 309 2.24 24.75 18.43
N GLY A 310 2.91 25.60 17.62
CA GLY A 310 4.37 25.68 17.56
C GLY A 310 5.06 24.61 16.71
N LEU A 311 4.29 23.84 15.92
CA LEU A 311 4.81 22.83 14.99
C LEU A 311 4.31 23.13 13.58
N VAL A 312 5.22 23.41 12.65
CA VAL A 312 4.82 23.65 11.25
C VAL A 312 4.85 22.33 10.49
N CYS A 313 3.67 21.84 10.11
CA CYS A 313 3.52 20.71 9.19
C CYS A 313 2.82 21.16 7.92
N ALA A 314 3.25 20.64 6.76
CA ALA A 314 2.44 20.72 5.55
C ALA A 314 1.09 20.01 5.80
N LYS A 315 0.02 20.52 5.19
CA LYS A 315 -1.31 19.91 5.28
C LYS A 315 -1.25 18.46 4.83
N TYR A 316 -1.72 17.57 5.69
CA TYR A 316 -1.67 16.14 5.44
C TYR A 316 -3.06 15.51 5.62
N THR A 317 -3.31 14.45 4.87
CA THR A 317 -4.45 13.56 5.08
C THR A 317 -4.00 12.37 5.92
N VAL A 318 -4.78 12.02 6.94
CA VAL A 318 -4.45 10.89 7.82
C VAL A 318 -4.67 9.57 7.10
N VAL A 319 -3.58 8.83 6.85
CA VAL A 319 -3.61 7.47 6.32
C VAL A 319 -3.42 6.47 7.45
N LYS A 320 -4.02 5.28 7.33
CA LYS A 320 -3.84 4.20 8.32
C LYS A 320 -2.43 3.61 8.16
N GLY A 321 -1.63 3.67 9.22
CA GLY A 321 -0.24 3.20 9.20
C GLY A 321 -0.07 1.75 9.64
N ILE A 322 -0.74 1.35 10.72
CA ILE A 322 -0.88 -0.04 11.17
C ILE A 322 -2.38 -0.21 11.44
N GLU A 323 -2.97 -1.25 10.89
CA GLU A 323 -4.38 -1.60 11.10
C GLU A 323 -4.51 -3.08 11.36
N LEU A 324 -5.28 -3.42 12.39
CA LEU A 324 -5.83 -4.74 12.60
C LEU A 324 -7.33 -4.56 12.84
N ALA A 325 -8.12 -4.76 11.79
CA ALA A 325 -9.56 -4.55 11.80
C ALA A 325 -10.30 -5.89 11.72
N GLU A 326 -10.33 -6.62 12.84
CA GLU A 326 -11.00 -7.91 12.96
C GLU A 326 -11.69 -8.00 14.34
N GLN A 327 -12.84 -8.67 14.39
CA GLN A 327 -13.52 -9.01 15.63
C GLN A 327 -13.65 -10.53 15.73
N ALA A 328 -12.61 -11.18 16.26
CA ALA A 328 -12.66 -12.60 16.59
C ALA A 328 -13.41 -12.84 17.92
N GLY A 329 -13.39 -11.86 18.82
CA GLY A 329 -14.12 -11.88 20.07
C GLY A 329 -14.21 -10.49 20.72
N THR A 330 -14.61 -10.47 21.99
CA THR A 330 -14.71 -9.24 22.79
C THR A 330 -13.96 -9.38 24.10
N LEU A 331 -13.26 -8.32 24.50
CA LEU A 331 -12.51 -8.26 25.76
C LEU A 331 -12.97 -7.06 26.57
N SER A 332 -13.17 -7.23 27.88
CA SER A 332 -13.43 -6.10 28.78
C SER A 332 -12.13 -5.31 28.99
N LEU A 333 -12.17 -4.00 28.71
CA LEU A 333 -11.15 -3.06 29.16
C LEU A 333 -11.36 -2.64 30.62
N GLY A 334 -12.61 -2.67 31.11
CA GLY A 334 -12.97 -2.40 32.51
C GLY A 334 -12.89 -3.65 33.40
N GLY A 335 -13.03 -3.47 34.71
CA GLY A 335 -12.91 -4.53 35.72
C GLY A 335 -12.83 -4.00 37.16
N THR A 336 -12.77 -4.91 38.14
CA THR A 336 -12.89 -4.60 39.59
C THR A 336 -11.64 -3.97 40.23
N VAL A 337 -10.48 -4.06 39.57
CA VAL A 337 -9.20 -3.60 40.12
C VAL A 337 -8.94 -2.17 39.66
N TYR A 338 -9.22 -1.20 40.53
CA TYR A 338 -9.02 0.22 40.26
C TYR A 338 -7.58 0.62 40.60
N GLN A 339 -6.81 1.11 39.63
CA GLN A 339 -5.43 1.53 39.84
C GLN A 339 -5.24 3.00 39.45
N THR A 340 -4.33 3.67 40.16
CA THR A 340 -3.90 5.04 39.83
C THR A 340 -2.48 4.97 39.31
N LEU A 341 -2.27 5.35 38.04
CA LEU A 341 -0.94 5.38 37.44
C LEU A 341 -0.55 6.83 37.15
N GLU A 342 0.61 7.23 37.67
CA GLU A 342 1.22 8.51 37.33
C GLU A 342 2.04 8.36 36.04
N LEU A 343 1.60 9.05 34.99
CA LEU A 343 2.30 9.13 33.73
C LEU A 343 3.10 10.43 33.68
N THR A 344 4.35 10.32 33.21
CA THR A 344 5.22 11.47 33.03
C THR A 344 5.27 11.83 31.55
N GLN A 345 4.66 12.97 31.18
CA GLN A 345 4.69 13.45 29.80
C GLN A 345 6.07 14.02 29.43
N MET A 346 6.63 13.56 28.31
CA MET A 346 7.85 14.11 27.73
C MET A 346 7.55 15.37 26.90
N MET A 347 8.38 16.40 27.01
CA MET A 347 8.21 17.67 26.30
C MET A 347 9.15 17.78 25.09
N MET A 348 8.73 18.52 24.06
CA MET A 348 9.53 18.76 22.85
C MET A 348 10.66 19.76 23.13
N SER A 349 11.89 19.44 22.71
CA SER A 349 13.03 20.33 22.90
C SER A 349 13.02 21.51 21.91
N ARG A 350 13.39 22.70 22.39
CA ARG A 350 13.59 23.90 21.56
C ARG A 350 15.02 24.40 21.74
N GLN A 351 15.72 24.65 20.64
CA GLN A 351 17.02 25.31 20.70
C GLN A 351 16.84 26.79 20.40
N GLU A 352 17.34 27.64 21.29
CA GLU A 352 17.43 29.08 21.09
C GLU A 352 18.90 29.49 21.22
N THR A 353 19.44 30.14 20.20
CA THR A 353 20.81 30.66 20.23
C THR A 353 20.73 32.16 20.19
N ALA A 354 21.02 32.79 21.33
CA ALA A 354 21.06 34.24 21.45
C ALA A 354 22.52 34.69 21.55
N TYR A 355 22.88 35.68 20.73
CA TYR A 355 24.21 36.28 20.69
C TYR A 355 24.14 37.65 21.37
N GLY A 356 24.89 37.83 22.46
CA GLY A 356 25.05 39.12 23.11
C GLY A 356 26.04 40.03 22.39
N ASP A 357 26.13 41.28 22.86
CA ASP A 357 27.10 42.26 22.39
C ASP A 357 28.54 41.87 22.78
N TYR A 358 29.50 42.27 21.97
CA TYR A 358 30.92 42.08 22.26
C TYR A 358 31.38 43.08 23.31
N PHE A 359 32.17 42.63 24.29
CA PHE A 359 32.90 43.52 25.20
C PHE A 359 34.34 43.04 25.41
N GLU A 360 35.20 43.97 25.80
CA GLU A 360 36.63 43.74 25.95
C GLU A 360 36.99 43.47 27.41
N THR A 361 37.86 42.49 27.67
CA THR A 361 38.36 42.18 29.01
C THR A 361 39.86 41.88 28.98
N CYS A 362 40.55 42.07 30.11
CA CYS A 362 41.99 41.86 30.25
C CYS A 362 42.30 40.54 30.96
N ASN A 363 43.28 39.79 30.44
CA ASN A 363 43.68 38.45 30.91
C ASN A 363 44.26 38.40 32.34
N ASN A 364 44.61 39.54 32.95
CA ASN A 364 45.09 39.65 34.35
C ASN A 364 43.96 39.91 35.36
N SER A 365 42.71 39.99 34.92
CA SER A 365 41.60 40.10 35.87
C SER A 365 41.53 38.82 36.72
N ALA A 366 41.39 38.95 38.05
CA ALA A 366 41.18 37.80 38.95
C ALA A 366 39.99 36.93 38.52
N TRP A 367 39.06 37.56 37.79
CA TRP A 367 37.92 36.94 37.13
C TRP A 367 38.33 35.91 36.06
N TRP A 368 39.34 36.17 35.22
CA TRP A 368 39.80 35.24 34.17
C TRP A 368 40.52 34.00 34.72
N ASN A 369 41.27 34.16 35.82
CA ASN A 369 41.97 33.06 36.50
C ASN A 369 41.03 32.08 37.24
N SER A 370 39.74 32.42 37.34
CA SER A 370 38.74 31.59 38.02
C SER A 370 38.02 30.59 37.10
N GLY A 371 38.30 30.60 35.79
CA GLY A 371 37.60 29.78 34.78
C GLY A 371 38.38 28.59 34.20
N GLN A 372 37.69 27.76 33.42
CA GLN A 372 38.25 26.66 32.62
C GLN A 372 38.06 26.91 31.12
N TYR A 373 39.16 26.86 30.36
CA TYR A 373 39.19 27.10 28.93
C TYR A 373 39.22 25.79 28.13
N ASP A 374 38.27 25.62 27.19
CA ASP A 374 38.24 24.50 26.24
C ASP A 374 38.79 24.96 24.87
N PRO A 375 40.08 24.69 24.58
CA PRO A 375 40.75 25.19 23.39
C PRO A 375 40.23 24.56 22.09
N ALA A 376 39.58 23.39 22.15
CA ALA A 376 39.03 22.72 20.96
C ALA A 376 37.71 23.36 20.50
N LYS A 377 37.03 24.08 21.39
CA LYS A 377 35.74 24.74 21.11
C LYS A 377 35.80 26.27 21.19
N GLY A 378 36.94 26.85 21.57
CA GLY A 378 37.12 28.30 21.68
C GLY A 378 36.24 28.94 22.76
N ILE A 379 35.94 28.20 23.83
CA ILE A 379 35.01 28.66 24.87
C ILE A 379 35.68 28.70 26.25
N LEU A 380 35.45 29.78 27.01
CA LEU A 380 35.81 29.88 28.42
C LEU A 380 34.56 29.72 29.29
N ARG A 381 34.65 28.91 30.35
CA ARG A 381 33.59 28.74 31.35
C ARG A 381 34.02 29.31 32.70
N ILE A 382 33.18 30.14 33.31
CA ILE A 382 33.36 30.68 34.67
C ILE A 382 32.04 30.49 35.42
N GLY A 383 32.03 29.67 36.48
CA GLY A 383 30.79 29.29 37.16
C GLY A 383 29.77 28.70 36.18
N ASP A 384 28.55 29.24 36.16
CA ASP A 384 27.46 28.82 35.27
C ASP A 384 27.44 29.54 33.90
N GLU A 385 28.42 30.42 33.63
CA GLU A 385 28.45 31.25 32.43
C GLU A 385 29.45 30.71 31.38
N THR A 386 29.07 30.74 30.10
CA THR A 386 29.92 30.35 28.97
C THR A 386 30.18 31.54 28.06
N TYR A 387 31.43 31.73 27.69
CA TYR A 387 31.92 32.81 26.85
C TYR A 387 32.58 32.22 25.62
N GLU A 388 32.26 32.74 24.43
CA GLU A 388 33.06 32.47 23.24
C GLU A 388 34.24 33.41 23.30
N VAL A 389 35.42 32.82 23.38
CA VAL A 389 36.66 33.54 23.23
C VAL A 389 36.84 33.70 21.74
N ALA A 390 36.46 34.87 21.23
CA ALA A 390 36.69 35.17 19.83
C ALA A 390 38.19 35.15 19.63
N ASN A 391 38.70 34.17 18.89
CA ASN A 391 40.10 34.10 18.51
C ASN A 391 40.35 35.10 17.39
N TYR A 392 40.29 36.38 17.76
CA TYR A 392 40.75 37.50 16.98
C TYR A 392 42.27 37.52 17.09
N GLN A 393 42.98 37.29 15.99
CA GLN A 393 44.44 37.12 16.04
C GLN A 393 45.22 38.43 16.22
N ASN A 394 44.53 39.58 16.38
CA ASN A 394 45.16 40.90 16.49
C ASN A 394 44.59 41.85 17.58
N ASP A 395 43.81 41.37 18.55
CA ASP A 395 43.41 42.24 19.69
C ASP A 395 44.15 41.93 21.00
N THR A 396 45.25 41.17 20.95
CA THR A 396 46.24 41.19 22.05
C THR A 396 47.02 42.50 22.01
N PHE A 397 46.40 43.59 22.46
CA PHE A 397 47.14 44.82 22.73
C PHE A 397 48.06 44.58 23.95
N GLY A 398 49.28 44.13 23.67
CA GLY A 398 50.29 43.85 24.66
C GLY A 398 50.89 45.14 25.19
N TRP A 399 50.44 45.60 26.36
CA TRP A 399 51.13 46.63 27.13
C TRP A 399 52.38 46.02 27.79
N GLY A 400 53.40 45.67 27.00
CA GLY A 400 54.81 45.45 27.41
C GLY A 400 55.14 44.53 28.59
N LEU A 401 54.18 43.91 29.27
CA LEU A 401 54.32 43.24 30.56
C LEU A 401 53.37 42.02 30.68
N GLY A 402 53.22 41.25 29.59
CA GLY A 402 52.61 39.92 29.61
C GLY A 402 51.08 39.84 29.75
N HIS A 403 50.36 40.92 29.42
CA HIS A 403 48.90 40.93 29.43
C HIS A 403 48.30 41.24 28.07
N ALA A 404 47.14 40.64 27.80
CA ALA A 404 46.42 40.69 26.55
C ALA A 404 44.96 41.06 26.82
N ILE A 405 44.44 42.02 26.06
CA ILE A 405 43.01 42.25 25.96
C ILE A 405 42.45 41.14 25.06
N ILE A 406 41.35 40.53 25.48
CA ILE A 406 40.71 39.45 24.75
C ILE A 406 39.25 39.88 24.57
N ARG A 407 38.81 39.97 23.32
CA ARG A 407 37.41 40.27 23.02
C ARG A 407 36.59 38.99 23.16
N VAL A 408 35.63 39.01 24.06
CA VAL A 408 34.77 37.84 24.31
C VAL A 408 33.35 38.16 23.87
N ARG A 409 32.70 37.20 23.22
CA ARG A 409 31.26 37.27 22.97
C ARG A 409 30.57 36.43 24.00
N LYS A 410 29.76 37.06 24.85
CA LYS A 410 28.82 36.31 25.67
C LYS A 410 27.75 35.78 24.73
N PHE A 411 27.84 34.49 24.39
CA PHE A 411 26.75 33.79 23.76
C PHE A 411 26.20 32.84 24.82
N TRP A 412 24.90 32.85 24.99
CA TRP A 412 24.24 31.75 25.66
C TRP A 412 23.51 31.00 24.57
N THR A 413 24.02 29.82 24.25
CA THR A 413 23.16 28.80 23.69
C THR A 413 22.26 28.38 24.83
N THR A 414 21.18 29.13 25.06
CA THR A 414 20.04 28.61 25.80
C THR A 414 19.40 27.61 24.86
N THR A 415 20.02 26.43 24.79
CA THR A 415 19.22 25.26 24.49
C THR A 415 18.25 25.22 25.66
N THR A 416 17.06 25.78 25.45
CA THR A 416 15.92 25.46 26.27
C THR A 416 15.58 24.03 25.90
N LYS A 417 16.45 23.11 26.33
CA LYS A 417 16.08 21.73 26.52
C LYS A 417 15.02 21.80 27.61
N ALA A 418 13.78 22.08 27.22
CA ALA A 418 12.67 21.37 27.82
C ALA A 418 13.11 19.89 27.71
N PRO A 419 13.48 19.27 28.82
CA PRO A 419 14.33 18.09 28.77
C PRO A 419 13.69 16.96 27.98
N TYR A 420 14.48 16.33 27.12
CA TYR A 420 14.30 14.91 26.79
C TYR A 420 14.76 14.00 27.95
N ASP A 421 15.11 14.57 29.11
CA ASP A 421 15.34 13.90 30.39
C ASP A 421 14.31 14.38 31.44
N VAL A 422 13.15 13.73 31.52
CA VAL A 422 12.26 13.45 32.69
C VAL A 422 12.03 14.51 33.83
N TYR A 423 12.65 15.68 33.88
CA TYR A 423 12.74 16.49 35.12
C TYR A 423 11.80 17.69 35.25
N ALA A 424 10.76 17.76 34.43
CA ALA A 424 9.53 18.42 34.83
C ALA A 424 8.38 17.46 34.50
N PRO A 425 8.19 16.40 35.32
CA PRO A 425 7.02 15.56 35.15
C PRO A 425 5.81 16.47 35.30
N VAL A 426 5.03 16.61 34.23
CA VAL A 426 3.62 16.95 34.41
C VAL A 426 2.97 15.61 34.78
N PRO A 427 2.67 15.38 36.07
CA PRO A 427 2.02 14.14 36.46
C PRO A 427 0.65 14.12 35.80
N HIS A 428 0.46 13.18 34.88
CA HIS A 428 -0.85 12.82 34.38
C HIS A 428 -1.30 11.61 35.16
N THR A 429 -2.16 11.85 36.15
CA THR A 429 -2.80 10.78 36.89
C THR A 429 -3.92 10.22 36.04
N ILE A 430 -3.81 8.94 35.65
CA ILE A 430 -4.90 8.23 35.00
C ILE A 430 -5.37 7.13 35.94
N GLN A 431 -6.69 7.05 36.11
CA GLN A 431 -7.34 6.14 37.05
C GLN A 431 -8.20 5.13 36.29
N GLY A 432 -8.14 3.86 36.69
CA GLY A 432 -8.95 2.79 36.11
C GLY A 432 -8.22 1.45 36.01
N VAL A 433 -8.81 0.52 35.25
CA VAL A 433 -8.14 -0.72 34.85
C VAL A 433 -7.17 -0.41 33.71
N ILE A 434 -5.91 -0.82 33.87
CA ILE A 434 -4.82 -0.48 32.94
C ILE A 434 -4.44 -1.70 32.11
N LYS A 435 -4.60 -1.56 30.80
CA LYS A 435 -4.21 -2.57 29.81
C LYS A 435 -3.29 -1.91 28.78
N ALA A 436 -2.33 -2.65 28.24
CA ALA A 436 -1.39 -2.14 27.27
C ALA A 436 -1.25 -3.05 26.07
N GLN A 437 -0.95 -2.46 24.92
CA GLN A 437 -0.55 -3.21 23.74
C GLN A 437 0.66 -2.56 23.10
N SER A 438 1.76 -3.32 22.99
CA SER A 438 2.98 -2.88 22.33
C SER A 438 3.03 -3.31 20.86
N TRP A 439 3.83 -2.61 20.07
CA TRP A 439 4.18 -2.99 18.70
C TRP A 439 5.60 -2.54 18.34
N LEU A 440 6.20 -3.18 17.34
CA LEU A 440 7.46 -2.75 16.75
C LEU A 440 7.23 -1.72 15.65
N GLN A 441 7.90 -0.58 15.74
CA GLN A 441 7.85 0.45 14.71
C GLN A 441 8.86 0.16 13.60
N SER A 442 8.38 -0.30 12.44
CA SER A 442 9.25 -0.65 11.31
C SER A 442 9.81 0.56 10.54
N GLN A 443 9.04 1.64 10.44
CA GLN A 443 9.39 2.85 9.68
C GLN A 443 9.19 4.10 10.52
N SER A 444 10.04 5.11 10.32
CA SER A 444 9.87 6.38 11.01
C SER A 444 8.65 7.12 10.45
N ARG A 445 7.72 7.56 11.30
CA ARG A 445 6.50 8.24 10.85
C ARG A 445 5.95 9.20 11.89
N TRP A 446 5.22 10.21 11.43
CA TRP A 446 4.40 11.06 12.28
C TRP A 446 3.04 10.42 12.52
N THR A 447 2.68 10.20 13.78
CA THR A 447 1.35 9.72 14.18
C THR A 447 0.48 10.87 14.66
N PRO A 448 -0.69 11.13 14.05
CA PRO A 448 -1.62 12.18 14.50
C PRO A 448 -2.70 11.67 15.47
N GLY A 449 -2.73 10.38 15.78
CA GLY A 449 -3.75 9.77 16.64
C GLY A 449 -3.74 8.25 16.56
N MET A 450 -4.62 7.62 17.33
CA MET A 450 -4.91 6.20 17.19
C MET A 450 -6.41 5.94 16.97
N ARG A 451 -6.75 4.69 16.64
CA ARG A 451 -8.14 4.23 16.51
C ARG A 451 -8.34 2.93 17.28
N LEU A 452 -9.44 2.82 18.01
CA LEU A 452 -9.79 1.65 18.82
C LEU A 452 -11.21 1.16 18.47
N GLY A 453 -11.36 -0.14 18.30
CA GLY A 453 -12.68 -0.77 18.09
C GLY A 453 -13.36 -1.04 19.43
N ILE A 454 -14.42 -0.29 19.75
CA ILE A 454 -15.18 -0.44 21.00
C ILE A 454 -16.51 -1.13 20.68
N ALA A 455 -16.82 -2.22 21.37
CA ALA A 455 -18.03 -3.00 21.17
C ALA A 455 -19.21 -2.49 22.02
N ALA A 456 -18.96 -2.15 23.28
CA ALA A 456 -19.98 -1.65 24.21
C ALA A 456 -19.34 -0.78 25.31
N TRP A 457 -20.11 0.13 25.90
CA TRP A 457 -19.67 0.97 27.02
C TRP A 457 -20.85 1.41 27.91
N SER A 458 -20.55 1.76 29.16
CA SER A 458 -21.50 2.36 30.11
C SER A 458 -21.68 3.87 29.87
N ALA A 459 -22.83 4.44 30.29
CA ALA A 459 -23.19 5.83 30.01
C ALA A 459 -22.22 6.88 30.59
N THR A 460 -21.48 6.52 31.65
CA THR A 460 -20.49 7.36 32.32
C THR A 460 -19.06 6.94 31.99
N ALA A 461 -18.86 6.08 30.99
CA ALA A 461 -17.53 5.58 30.69
C ALA A 461 -16.62 6.66 30.12
N GLU A 462 -15.37 6.67 30.54
CA GLU A 462 -14.29 7.44 29.90
C GLU A 462 -13.16 6.50 29.51
N VAL A 463 -12.59 6.73 28.33
CA VAL A 463 -11.45 5.96 27.82
C VAL A 463 -10.29 6.92 27.64
N SER A 464 -9.22 6.68 28.39
CA SER A 464 -7.95 7.38 28.27
C SER A 464 -6.96 6.51 27.53
N VAL A 465 -6.33 7.09 26.51
CA VAL A 465 -5.30 6.44 25.71
C VAL A 465 -4.01 7.21 25.84
N SER A 466 -2.96 6.53 26.28
CA SER A 466 -1.62 7.09 26.42
C SER A 466 -0.62 6.35 25.54
N LEU A 467 0.09 7.09 24.70
CA LEU A 467 1.19 6.60 23.88
C LEU A 467 2.48 6.65 24.70
N VAL A 468 3.15 5.51 24.86
CA VAL A 468 4.39 5.39 25.65
C VAL A 468 5.50 4.68 24.89
N GLU A 469 6.75 4.96 25.26
CA GLU A 469 7.90 4.15 24.83
C GLU A 469 7.94 2.81 25.59
N CYS A 470 8.51 1.78 24.95
CA CYS A 470 8.77 0.49 25.58
C CYS A 470 10.24 0.30 25.94
N GLY A 471 10.51 -0.63 26.86
CA GLY A 471 11.84 -1.22 27.06
C GLY A 471 12.25 -2.14 25.89
N GLU A 472 13.48 -2.66 25.96
CA GLU A 472 14.01 -3.61 24.95
C GLU A 472 13.22 -4.92 24.91
N ASP A 473 12.64 -5.31 26.04
CA ASP A 473 11.73 -6.44 26.24
C ASP A 473 10.31 -6.19 25.70
N GLY A 474 10.00 -4.95 25.29
CA GLY A 474 8.68 -4.56 24.81
C GLY A 474 7.69 -4.15 25.90
N THR A 475 8.13 -4.12 27.16
CA THR A 475 7.30 -3.70 28.30
C THR A 475 7.06 -2.18 28.24
N PRO A 476 5.81 -1.69 28.35
CA PRO A 476 5.51 -0.26 28.35
C PRO A 476 6.19 0.46 29.52
N ARG A 477 6.70 1.67 29.30
CA ARG A 477 7.31 2.52 30.34
C ARG A 477 6.43 3.75 30.62
N PRO A 478 5.55 3.71 31.64
CA PRO A 478 4.69 4.83 32.04
C PRO A 478 5.42 6.17 32.23
N GLY A 479 6.64 6.14 32.75
CA GLY A 479 7.50 7.32 32.92
C GLY A 479 8.04 7.94 31.63
N ARG A 480 7.73 7.34 30.46
CA ARG A 480 8.11 7.83 29.12
C ARG A 480 6.88 7.96 28.22
N MET A 481 5.90 8.73 28.69
CA MET A 481 4.70 9.01 27.93
C MET A 481 4.95 10.14 26.92
N LEU A 482 4.56 9.91 25.67
CA LEU A 482 4.67 10.90 24.60
C LEU A 482 3.41 11.78 24.51
N ARG A 483 2.23 11.17 24.57
CA ARG A 483 0.93 11.87 24.54
C ARG A 483 -0.16 11.06 25.21
N THR A 484 -1.18 11.76 25.70
CA THR A 484 -2.43 11.17 26.19
C THR A 484 -3.63 11.92 25.65
N VAL A 485 -4.76 11.24 25.51
CA VAL A 485 -6.07 11.84 25.25
C VAL A 485 -7.16 11.01 25.93
N THR A 486 -8.13 11.70 26.51
CA THR A 486 -9.30 11.09 27.15
C THR A 486 -10.55 11.47 26.38
N LEU A 487 -11.39 10.48 26.07
CA LEU A 487 -12.68 10.68 25.44
C LEU A 487 -13.80 10.20 26.38
N ALA A 488 -14.86 10.98 26.47
CA ALA A 488 -16.06 10.62 27.22
C ALA A 488 -17.00 9.74 26.38
N ALA A 489 -17.94 9.04 27.04
CA ALA A 489 -18.90 8.12 26.41
C ALA A 489 -19.62 8.68 25.17
N GLY A 490 -19.97 9.97 25.18
CA GLY A 490 -20.64 10.62 24.04
C GLY A 490 -19.79 10.79 22.77
N GLN A 491 -18.47 10.57 22.86
CA GLN A 491 -17.53 10.66 21.76
C GLN A 491 -17.09 9.28 21.24
N LEU A 492 -17.53 8.19 21.90
CA LEU A 492 -17.21 6.83 21.51
C LEU A 492 -18.13 6.37 20.37
N GLN A 493 -17.57 5.56 19.49
CA GLN A 493 -18.27 4.94 18.38
C GLN A 493 -18.26 3.42 18.53
N ALA A 494 -19.42 2.81 18.29
CA ALA A 494 -19.57 1.36 18.31
C ALA A 494 -18.96 0.74 17.04
N TRP A 495 -18.27 -0.37 17.23
CA TRP A 495 -17.82 -1.24 16.16
C TRP A 495 -18.98 -1.57 15.20
N PRO A 496 -18.77 -1.55 13.86
CA PRO A 496 -17.50 -1.54 13.12
C PRO A 496 -16.84 -0.16 12.95
N ALA A 497 -17.48 0.93 13.38
CA ALA A 497 -16.84 2.24 13.34
C ALA A 497 -15.79 2.34 14.46
N MET A 498 -14.53 2.54 14.10
CA MET A 498 -13.45 2.68 15.09
C MET A 498 -13.44 4.09 15.69
N THR A 499 -13.46 4.17 17.02
CA THR A 499 -13.33 5.43 17.76
C THR A 499 -11.95 6.03 17.54
N ARG A 500 -11.87 7.29 17.10
CA ARG A 500 -10.61 8.00 16.86
C ARG A 500 -10.19 8.80 18.10
N PHE A 501 -8.97 8.57 18.55
CA PHE A 501 -8.29 9.31 19.62
C PHE A 501 -7.24 10.25 18.99
N PRO A 502 -7.56 11.54 18.76
CA PRO A 502 -6.64 12.49 18.13
C PRO A 502 -5.60 13.03 19.11
N TRP A 503 -4.36 13.16 18.66
CA TRP A 503 -3.35 13.95 19.38
C TRP A 503 -3.51 15.43 19.06
N ALA A 504 -3.27 16.30 20.04
CA ALA A 504 -3.29 17.76 19.83
C ALA A 504 -2.21 18.21 18.82
N THR A 505 -1.07 17.52 18.80
CA THR A 505 0.00 17.66 17.80
C THR A 505 0.50 16.26 17.40
N PRO A 506 0.88 16.04 16.13
CA PRO A 506 1.48 14.77 15.71
C PRO A 506 2.74 14.45 16.51
N VAL A 507 2.96 13.16 16.76
CA VAL A 507 4.13 12.65 17.46
C VAL A 507 5.01 11.91 16.47
N TYR A 508 6.31 12.19 16.48
CA TYR A 508 7.26 11.45 15.63
C TYR A 508 7.66 10.13 16.30
N LEU A 509 7.50 9.03 15.58
CA LEU A 509 7.90 7.69 16.00
C LEU A 509 9.08 7.24 15.15
N GLU A 510 10.15 6.76 15.79
CA GLU A 510 11.37 6.33 15.12
C GLU A 510 11.32 4.85 14.73
N ALA A 511 11.84 4.53 13.54
CA ALA A 511 12.07 3.14 13.12
C ALA A 511 13.01 2.41 14.09
N GLY A 512 12.70 1.13 14.34
CA GLY A 512 13.49 0.22 15.16
C GLY A 512 13.21 0.29 16.66
N LYS A 513 12.38 1.23 17.12
CA LYS A 513 11.91 1.31 18.52
C LYS A 513 10.56 0.58 18.71
N ARG A 514 10.28 0.17 19.94
CA ARG A 514 8.98 -0.37 20.35
C ARG A 514 8.19 0.72 21.07
N TYR A 515 6.90 0.79 20.77
CA TYR A 515 5.96 1.71 21.40
C TYR A 515 4.75 0.93 21.90
N ALA A 516 4.01 1.49 22.85
CA ALA A 516 2.77 0.90 23.33
C ALA A 516 1.66 1.94 23.51
N TYR A 517 0.43 1.47 23.38
CA TYR A 517 -0.75 2.18 23.81
C TYR A 517 -1.17 1.63 25.16
N LEU A 518 -1.22 2.49 26.16
CA LEU A 518 -1.84 2.24 27.44
C LEU A 518 -3.29 2.71 27.38
N PHE A 519 -4.19 1.82 27.72
CA PHE A 519 -5.62 2.06 27.85
C PHE A 519 -5.95 2.07 29.32
N ALA A 520 -6.62 3.13 29.76
CA ALA A 520 -7.22 3.21 31.07
C ALA A 520 -8.68 3.62 30.91
N THR A 521 -9.56 2.94 31.63
CA THR A 521 -11.00 3.19 31.51
C THR A 521 -11.64 3.39 32.87
N THR A 522 -12.56 4.34 32.95
CA THR A 522 -13.50 4.47 34.06
C THR A 522 -14.83 3.86 33.62
N GLY A 523 -15.41 2.98 34.46
CA GLY A 523 -16.63 2.23 34.13
C GLY A 523 -16.42 1.06 33.16
N ASP A 524 -17.52 0.40 32.80
CA ASP A 524 -17.47 -0.80 31.96
C ASP A 524 -17.33 -0.43 30.47
N VAL A 525 -16.24 -0.87 29.85
CA VAL A 525 -15.95 -0.72 28.42
C VAL A 525 -15.49 -2.06 27.86
N THR A 526 -16.07 -2.48 26.74
CA THR A 526 -15.72 -3.72 26.04
C THR A 526 -15.18 -3.39 24.65
N VAL A 527 -14.06 -3.97 24.26
CA VAL A 527 -13.41 -3.78 22.95
C VAL A 527 -13.46 -5.02 22.09
N ALA A 528 -13.39 -4.81 20.77
CA ALA A 528 -13.18 -5.88 19.80
C ALA A 528 -11.75 -6.41 19.92
N TYR A 529 -11.60 -7.73 19.99
CA TYR A 529 -10.33 -8.43 20.08
C TYR A 529 -10.10 -9.29 18.82
N ALA A 530 -8.84 -9.38 18.40
CA ALA A 530 -8.39 -10.21 17.30
C ALA A 530 -7.51 -11.35 17.83
N GLU A 531 -7.74 -12.58 17.35
CA GLU A 531 -7.13 -13.80 17.88
C GLU A 531 -5.87 -14.23 17.08
N GLY A 532 -4.94 -14.92 17.76
CA GLY A 532 -3.75 -15.55 17.17
C GLY A 532 -2.50 -14.67 17.06
N GLN A 533 -1.47 -15.16 16.35
CA GLN A 533 -0.20 -14.44 16.12
C GLN A 533 -0.28 -13.38 14.99
N LYS A 534 -1.47 -12.85 14.72
CA LYS A 534 -1.69 -11.82 13.69
C LYS A 534 -1.10 -10.45 14.08
N PHE A 535 -0.67 -10.29 15.34
CA PHE A 535 -0.03 -9.07 15.81
C PHE A 535 1.45 -8.99 15.39
N LEU A 536 1.79 -7.88 14.75
CA LEU A 536 3.13 -7.51 14.26
C LEU A 536 4.16 -7.37 15.41
N ALA A 537 4.65 -8.51 15.92
CA ALA A 537 5.69 -8.63 16.95
C ALA A 537 5.40 -7.85 18.26
N GLY A 538 4.11 -7.64 18.58
CA GLY A 538 3.62 -6.90 19.74
C GLY A 538 3.10 -7.80 20.86
N ASN A 539 3.20 -7.35 22.11
CA ASN A 539 2.69 -8.06 23.28
C ASN A 539 1.50 -7.32 23.88
N TYR A 540 0.52 -8.08 24.39
CA TYR A 540 -0.56 -7.55 25.23
C TYR A 540 -0.15 -7.67 26.70
N PHE A 541 -0.39 -6.61 27.47
CA PHE A 541 -0.08 -6.52 28.89
C PHE A 541 -1.32 -6.11 29.66
N GLU A 542 -1.48 -6.67 30.85
CA GLU A 542 -2.54 -6.31 31.79
C GLU A 542 -1.90 -6.13 33.16
N SER A 543 -2.12 -4.97 33.78
CA SER A 543 -1.60 -4.67 35.11
C SER A 543 -2.50 -5.33 36.16
N THR A 544 -1.99 -6.33 36.89
CA THR A 544 -2.74 -7.00 37.97
C THR A 544 -2.36 -6.52 39.36
N ASP A 545 -1.15 -5.99 39.52
CA ASP A 545 -0.60 -5.45 40.77
C ASP A 545 -0.05 -4.04 40.51
N GLY A 546 -0.29 -3.12 41.46
CA GLY A 546 0.02 -1.69 41.33
C GLY A 546 1.50 -1.34 41.27
#